data_AF-A0A350MR85-F1
#
_entry.id   AF-A0A350MR85-F1
#
_cell.length_a   1.000
_cell.length_b   1.000
_cell.length_c   1.000
_cell.angle_alpha   90.00
_cell.angle_beta   90.00
_cell.angle_gamma   90.00
#
_symmetry.space_group_name_H-M   'P 1'
#
loop_
_entity.id
_entity.type
_entity.pdbx_description
1 polymer ?
#
loop_
_entity_poly.entity_id
_entity_poly.type
_entity_poly.pdbx_seq_one_letter_code
_entity_poly.pdbx_strand_id
1 'polypeptide(L)'
;TIIRNKSINYLRNHKKYHPDLEAIEDWEQHLTVQSTDQYTQKQLKAKIQETLDHLPPKCREIFMMNRQKGLKYKDIASTLGISVKTVEAQMAKALKAFHDNLGEFIMLLLAFFMKIFF
;
A
#
# COMPACT_ATOMS: atom_id res chain seq x y z
N THR A 1 -12.64 -5.51 -8.97
CA THR A 1 -14.09 -5.64 -8.72
C THR A 1 -14.70 -6.88 -9.36
N ILE A 2 -14.37 -7.20 -10.62
CA ILE A 2 -14.92 -8.39 -11.33
C ILE A 2 -14.41 -9.72 -10.75
N ILE A 3 -13.12 -9.82 -10.41
CA ILE A 3 -12.50 -11.05 -9.88
C ILE A 3 -13.14 -11.45 -8.55
N ARG A 4 -13.37 -10.48 -7.66
CA ARG A 4 -14.03 -10.69 -6.36
C ARG A 4 -15.43 -11.29 -6.51
N ASN A 5 -16.24 -10.72 -7.41
CA ASN A 5 -17.59 -11.21 -7.65
C ASN A 5 -17.57 -12.64 -8.23
N LYS A 6 -16.58 -12.94 -9.09
CA LYS A 6 -16.39 -14.27 -9.66
C LYS A 6 -15.95 -15.30 -8.61
N SER A 7 -15.06 -14.92 -7.70
CA SER A 7 -14.62 -15.74 -6.57
C SER A 7 -15.76 -16.00 -5.57
N ILE A 8 -16.56 -14.99 -5.25
CA ILE A 8 -17.73 -15.13 -4.37
C ILE A 8 -18.78 -16.05 -5.01
N ASN A 9 -19.05 -15.90 -6.31
CA ASN A 9 -20.00 -16.78 -7.00
C ASN A 9 -19.50 -18.22 -7.05
N TYR A 10 -18.19 -18.42 -7.24
CA TYR A 10 -17.57 -19.75 -7.23
C TYR A 10 -17.76 -20.46 -5.88
N LEU A 11 -17.50 -19.77 -4.77
CA LEU A 11 -17.68 -20.31 -3.42
C LEU A 11 -19.15 -20.58 -3.10
N ARG A 12 -20.06 -19.68 -3.51
CA ARG A 12 -21.50 -19.83 -3.31
C ARG A 12 -22.08 -21.05 -4.03
N ASN A 13 -21.61 -21.32 -5.25
CA ASN A 13 -22.09 -22.45 -6.03
C ASN A 13 -21.57 -23.80 -5.47
N HIS A 14 -20.43 -23.80 -4.79
CA HIS A 14 -19.84 -25.00 -4.18
C HIS A 14 -20.35 -25.33 -2.77
N LYS A 15 -21.00 -24.39 -2.06
CA LYS A 15 -21.57 -24.61 -0.71
C LYS A 15 -22.96 -25.29 -0.70
N LYS A 16 -23.57 -25.55 -1.85
CA LYS A 16 -24.98 -25.97 -1.99
C LYS A 16 -25.29 -27.43 -1.61
N TYR A 17 -24.39 -28.13 -0.91
CA TYR A 17 -24.47 -29.59 -0.66
C TYR A 17 -24.44 -30.03 0.81
N HIS A 18 -24.66 -29.13 1.79
CA HIS A 18 -24.83 -29.55 3.20
C HIS A 18 -26.08 -28.92 3.82
N PRO A 19 -27.06 -29.70 4.33
CA PRO A 19 -28.33 -29.18 4.85
C PRO A 19 -28.24 -28.49 6.22
N ASP A 20 -27.09 -28.55 6.90
CA ASP A 20 -26.97 -28.12 8.31
C ASP A 20 -26.44 -26.68 8.48
N LEU A 21 -26.48 -25.87 7.42
CA LEU A 21 -25.80 -24.56 7.33
C LEU A 21 -26.62 -23.34 7.74
N GLU A 22 -27.87 -23.50 8.20
CA GLU A 22 -28.71 -22.36 8.63
C GLU A 22 -28.20 -21.71 9.93
N ALA A 23 -27.44 -22.43 10.76
CA ALA A 23 -26.84 -21.88 11.98
C ALA A 23 -25.55 -21.06 11.74
N ILE A 24 -25.00 -21.05 10.52
CA ILE A 24 -23.72 -20.40 10.18
C ILE A 24 -23.94 -19.03 9.50
N GLU A 25 -25.13 -18.76 8.99
CA GLU A 25 -25.43 -17.52 8.24
C GLU A 25 -25.33 -16.25 9.08
N ASP A 26 -25.54 -16.34 10.40
CA ASP A 26 -25.54 -15.16 11.29
C ASP A 26 -24.13 -14.72 11.73
N TRP A 27 -23.13 -15.59 11.67
CA TRP A 27 -21.72 -15.25 11.98
C TRP A 27 -20.88 -14.91 10.76
N GLU A 28 -21.24 -15.37 9.55
CA GLU A 28 -20.45 -15.11 8.33
C GLU A 28 -20.63 -13.69 7.77
N GLN A 29 -21.78 -13.03 7.99
CA GLN A 29 -22.03 -11.70 7.41
C GLN A 29 -21.16 -10.58 8.01
N HIS A 30 -20.64 -10.74 9.23
CA HIS A 30 -19.84 -9.70 9.90
C HIS A 30 -18.32 -9.87 9.80
N LEU A 31 -17.81 -11.05 9.41
CA LEU A 31 -16.39 -11.39 9.63
C LEU A 31 -15.48 -11.31 8.40
N THR A 32 -15.97 -11.38 7.16
CA THR A 32 -15.11 -11.82 6.04
C THR A 32 -14.78 -10.81 4.94
N VAL A 33 -15.37 -9.61 4.90
CA VAL A 33 -15.04 -8.63 3.84
C VAL A 33 -14.48 -7.32 4.40
N GLN A 34 -14.84 -6.93 5.62
CA GLN A 34 -14.43 -5.66 6.20
C GLN A 34 -13.09 -5.74 6.95
N SER A 35 -12.79 -6.90 7.54
CA SER A 35 -11.63 -7.13 8.42
C SER A 35 -10.30 -7.21 7.65
N THR A 36 -10.25 -7.93 6.53
CA THR A 36 -9.01 -8.11 5.74
C THR A 36 -8.57 -6.82 5.06
N ASP A 37 -9.49 -6.09 4.41
CA ASP A 37 -9.13 -4.86 3.67
C ASP A 37 -8.66 -3.75 4.62
N GLN A 38 -9.34 -3.56 5.77
CA GLN A 38 -8.90 -2.60 6.78
C GLN A 38 -7.56 -2.99 7.41
N TYR A 39 -7.33 -4.28 7.67
CA TYR A 39 -6.06 -4.75 8.22
C TYR A 39 -4.91 -4.53 7.23
N THR A 40 -5.08 -4.92 5.96
CA THR A 40 -4.08 -4.71 4.91
C THR A 40 -3.80 -3.22 4.69
N GLN A 41 -4.83 -2.36 4.70
CA GLN A 41 -4.64 -0.92 4.61
C GLN A 41 -3.90 -0.34 5.83
N LYS A 42 -4.18 -0.83 7.04
CA LYS A 42 -3.49 -0.42 8.27
C LYS A 42 -2.01 -0.81 8.25
N GLN A 43 -1.71 -2.04 7.81
CA GLN A 43 -0.34 -2.53 7.61
C GLN A 43 0.42 -1.68 6.60
N LEU A 44 -0.21 -1.38 5.45
CA LEU A 44 0.40 -0.53 4.41
C LEU A 44 0.68 0.89 4.94
N LYS A 45 -0.29 1.49 5.64
CA LYS A 45 -0.11 2.81 6.27
C LYS A 45 1.02 2.79 7.31
N ALA A 46 1.12 1.74 8.12
CA ALA A 46 2.20 1.59 9.10
C ALA A 46 3.56 1.54 8.41
N LYS A 47 3.71 0.79 7.31
CA LYS A 47 4.96 0.70 6.55
C LYS A 47 5.35 2.03 5.90
N ILE A 48 4.37 2.78 5.39
CA ILE A 48 4.60 4.14 4.87
C ILE A 48 5.07 5.07 5.98
N GLN A 49 4.43 5.01 7.16
CA GLN A 49 4.80 5.84 8.30
C GLN A 49 6.21 5.52 8.80
N GLU A 50 6.53 4.24 8.96
CA GLU A 50 7.88 3.78 9.32
C GLU A 50 8.92 4.33 8.34
N THR A 51 8.65 4.24 7.03
CA THR A 51 9.55 4.80 6.02
C THR A 51 9.71 6.31 6.20
N LEU A 52 8.62 7.06 6.42
CA LEU A 52 8.66 8.50 6.66
C LEU A 52 9.45 8.89 7.92
N ASP A 53 9.40 8.06 8.96
CA ASP A 53 10.13 8.29 10.21
C ASP A 53 11.64 8.09 10.02
N HIS A 54 12.05 7.20 9.11
CA HIS A 54 13.45 7.02 8.71
C HIS A 54 13.98 8.11 7.76
N LEU A 55 13.12 8.91 7.13
CA LEU A 55 13.57 10.03 6.30
C LEU A 55 14.15 11.17 7.16
N PRO A 56 15.23 11.83 6.70
CA PRO A 56 15.68 13.09 7.30
C PRO A 56 14.55 14.12 7.33
N PRO A 57 14.48 15.00 8.36
CA PRO A 57 13.34 15.88 8.59
C PRO A 57 13.01 16.78 7.39
N LYS A 58 14.03 17.38 6.74
CA LYS A 58 13.85 18.19 5.52
C LYS A 58 13.33 17.38 4.33
N CYS A 59 13.77 16.13 4.20
CA CYS A 59 13.36 15.23 3.13
C CYS A 59 11.88 14.84 3.30
N ARG A 60 11.49 14.50 4.53
CA ARG A 60 10.10 14.23 4.91
C ARG A 60 9.20 15.44 4.68
N GLU A 61 9.62 16.63 5.10
CA GLU A 61 8.85 17.87 4.92
C GLU A 61 8.56 18.14 3.44
N ILE A 62 9.59 18.08 2.59
CA ILE A 62 9.46 18.30 1.14
C ILE A 62 8.54 17.25 0.51
N PHE A 63 8.69 15.98 0.89
CA PHE A 63 7.82 14.89 0.42
C PHE A 63 6.35 15.14 0.80
N MET A 64 6.09 15.54 2.04
CA MET A 64 4.73 15.80 2.54
C MET A 64 4.11 17.03 1.87
N MET A 65 4.89 18.10 1.66
CA MET A 65 4.44 19.26 0.90
C MET A 65 4.03 18.91 -0.54
N ASN A 66 4.78 18.06 -1.22
CA ASN A 66 4.40 17.61 -2.56
C ASN A 66 3.21 16.66 -2.53
N ARG A 67 3.22 15.64 -1.66
CA ARG A 67 2.26 14.54 -1.70
C ARG A 67 0.92 14.87 -1.05
N GLN A 68 0.90 15.57 0.07
CA GLN A 68 -0.33 15.92 0.80
C GLN A 68 -0.90 17.26 0.37
N LYS A 69 -0.03 18.27 0.18
CA LYS A 69 -0.48 19.62 -0.20
C LYS A 69 -0.50 19.85 -1.72
N GLY A 70 0.00 18.89 -2.52
CA GLY A 70 -0.02 18.98 -3.99
C GLY A 70 0.90 20.07 -4.55
N LEU A 71 1.85 20.59 -3.76
CA LEU A 71 2.71 21.69 -4.18
C LEU A 71 3.71 21.25 -5.26
N LYS A 72 3.92 22.10 -6.27
CA LYS A 72 4.95 21.85 -7.29
C LYS A 72 6.33 22.13 -6.70
N TYR A 73 7.37 21.55 -7.30
CA TYR A 73 8.73 21.70 -6.79
C TYR A 73 9.20 23.16 -6.73
N LYS A 74 8.74 24.00 -7.66
CA LYS A 74 9.00 25.44 -7.66
C LYS A 74 8.38 26.13 -6.44
N ASP A 75 7.13 25.80 -6.10
CA ASP A 75 6.43 26.40 -4.95
C ASP A 75 7.07 25.97 -3.64
N ILE A 76 7.50 24.71 -3.54
CA ILE A 76 8.23 24.19 -2.38
C ILE A 76 9.59 24.87 -2.23
N ALA A 77 10.32 25.02 -3.34
CA ALA A 77 11.60 25.71 -3.39
C ALA A 77 11.47 27.16 -2.89
N SER A 78 10.47 27.88 -3.38
CA SER A 78 10.15 29.25 -2.93
C SER A 78 9.75 29.29 -1.45
N THR A 79 8.93 28.35 -0.99
CA THR A 79 8.46 28.29 0.41
C THR A 79 9.60 28.06 1.39
N LEU A 80 10.56 27.20 1.02
CA LEU A 80 11.68 26.82 1.88
C LEU A 80 12.95 27.66 1.64
N GLY A 81 12.93 28.58 0.67
CA GLY A 81 14.10 29.40 0.31
C GLY A 81 15.28 28.58 -0.24
N ILE A 82 15.01 27.45 -0.90
CA ILE A 82 16.03 26.56 -1.47
C ILE A 82 15.91 26.48 -3.00
N SER A 83 16.91 25.93 -3.67
CA SER A 83 16.82 25.72 -5.13
C SER A 83 15.86 24.58 -5.48
N VAL A 84 15.23 24.64 -6.66
CA VAL A 84 14.41 23.54 -7.21
C VAL A 84 15.22 22.26 -7.31
N LYS A 85 16.50 22.37 -7.69
CA LYS A 85 17.44 21.23 -7.75
C LYS A 85 17.65 20.57 -6.38
N THR A 86 17.62 21.35 -5.30
CA THR A 86 17.65 20.82 -3.93
C THR A 86 16.37 20.06 -3.60
N VAL A 87 15.21 20.58 -4.00
CA VAL A 87 13.92 19.89 -3.84
C VAL A 87 13.92 18.55 -4.59
N GLU A 88 14.38 18.52 -5.84
CA GLU A 88 14.51 17.31 -6.64
C GLU A 88 15.45 16.28 -5.98
N ALA A 89 16.61 16.73 -5.49
CA ALA A 89 17.56 15.86 -4.80
C ALA A 89 16.98 15.27 -3.51
N GLN A 90 16.20 16.04 -2.76
CA GLN A 90 15.50 15.55 -1.56
C GLN A 90 14.38 14.58 -1.94
N MET A 91 13.63 14.85 -3.02
CA MET A 91 12.61 13.94 -3.51
C MET A 91 13.19 12.60 -3.98
N ALA A 92 14.34 12.63 -4.67
CA ALA A 92 15.05 11.43 -5.07
C ALA A 92 15.50 10.60 -3.84
N LYS A 93 15.99 11.27 -2.79
CA LYS A 93 16.33 10.60 -1.51
C LYS A 93 15.10 10.00 -0.84
N ALA A 94 13.97 10.69 -0.83
CA ALA A 94 12.71 10.18 -0.30
C ALA A 94 12.29 8.91 -1.05
N LEU A 95 12.23 8.97 -2.38
CA LEU A 95 11.86 7.84 -3.23
C LEU A 95 12.82 6.65 -3.07
N LYS A 96 14.12 6.91 -2.93
CA LYS A 96 15.09 5.85 -2.65
C LYS A 96 14.83 5.18 -1.31
N ALA A 97 14.52 5.94 -0.26
CA ALA A 97 14.18 5.37 1.04
C ALA A 97 12.90 4.51 0.99
N PHE A 98 11.89 4.91 0.20
CA PHE A 98 10.73 4.07 -0.09
C PHE A 98 11.12 2.82 -0.88
N HIS A 99 11.94 2.95 -1.90
CA HIS A 99 12.40 1.82 -2.70
C HIS A 99 13.19 0.81 -1.88
N ASP A 100 14.11 1.26 -1.02
CA ASP A 100 14.93 0.37 -0.19
C ASP A 100 14.06 -0.40 0.83
N ASN A 101 13.01 0.23 1.37
CA ASN A 101 12.02 -0.43 2.23
C ASN A 101 11.06 -1.36 1.47
N LEU A 102 10.90 -1.17 0.15
CA LEU A 102 10.08 -2.02 -0.73
C LEU A 102 10.93 -3.05 -1.51
N GLY A 103 12.25 -2.97 -1.43
CA GLY A 103 13.19 -3.82 -2.17
C GLY A 103 13.06 -5.29 -1.81
N GLU A 104 12.75 -5.61 -0.56
CA GLU A 104 12.44 -6.98 -0.13
C GLU A 104 11.21 -7.53 -0.84
N PHE A 105 10.17 -6.71 -1.04
CA PHE A 105 8.97 -7.13 -1.77
C PHE A 105 9.24 -7.33 -3.27
N ILE A 106 10.07 -6.47 -3.88
CA ILE A 106 10.47 -6.62 -5.29
C ILE A 106 11.33 -7.88 -5.48
N MET A 107 12.26 -8.15 -4.56
CA MET A 107 13.10 -9.34 -4.59
C MET A 107 12.28 -10.62 -4.38
N LEU A 108 11.31 -10.60 -3.47
CA LEU A 108 10.34 -11.69 -3.29
C LEU A 108 9.46 -11.90 -4.51
N LEU A 109 8.99 -10.82 -5.16
CA LEU A 109 8.21 -10.91 -6.39
C LEU A 109 9.04 -11.48 -7.54
N LEU A 110 10.29 -11.06 -7.71
CA LEU A 110 11.21 -11.61 -8.73
C LEU A 110 11.55 -13.07 -8.45
N ALA A 111 11.79 -13.45 -7.18
CA ALA A 111 12.01 -14.84 -6.79
C ALA A 111 10.77 -15.71 -7.04
N PHE A 112 9.58 -15.17 -6.78
CA PHE A 112 8.31 -15.84 -7.07
C PHE A 112 8.08 -16.01 -8.57
N PHE A 113 8.37 -14.96 -9.36
CA PHE A 113 8.31 -15.02 -10.82
C PHE A 113 9.29 -16.05 -11.38
N MET A 114 10.53 -16.09 -10.88
CA MET A 114 11.52 -17.10 -11.26
C MET A 114 11.03 -18.52 -10.98
N LYS A 115 10.39 -18.77 -9.82
CA LYS A 115 9.83 -20.08 -9.47
C LYS A 115 8.61 -20.53 -10.28
N ILE A 116 7.91 -19.59 -10.92
CA ILE A 116 6.71 -19.87 -11.70
C ILE A 116 7.03 -20.06 -13.19
N PHE A 117 8.09 -19.41 -13.68
CA PHE A 117 8.50 -19.47 -15.07
C PHE A 117 9.69 -20.41 -15.34
N PHE A 118 10.38 -20.89 -14.30
CA PHE A 118 11.51 -21.82 -14.37
C PHE A 118 11.30 -22.99 -13.42
#